data_AF-A0A1A7W9N2-F1
#
_entry.id   AF-A0A1A7W9N2-F1
#
_cell.length_a   1.000
_cell.length_b   1.000
_cell.length_c   1.000
_cell.angle_alpha   90.00
_cell.angle_beta   90.00
_cell.angle_gamma   90.00
#
_symmetry.space_group_name_H-M   'P 1'
#
loop_
_entity.id
_entity.type
_entity.pdbx_description
1 polymer ?
#
loop_
_entity_poly.entity_id
_entity_poly.type
_entity_poly.pdbx_seq_one_letter_code
_entity_poly.pdbx_strand_id
1 'polypeptide(L)'
;MPVASTRTEPGPQVLDAMSDSTTSSTIANDLDLIYLKGIMESPPEQGESLKEPRLSPVRENNVELLQEILRDLDPFTHRSDTAAELTRILTQPHFQSLLETHDSVASQVCDSPPLSPCDFNDQEAEDSQMNSLHPPPDAIRMVGIRIVAGEHLGITFKVEGGELVIARILHGGMIDQQGLLHVGDVIKEANGREVGQDPRVLQEELQASSGIVVLKILPSYHETFPPRQVFFKCHYDYDPANDNLIPCKEAGLRFETGDILQIVNQDDVNWWQARHVEGGSTGLIPSQMLEEKRKAFVKRDVELAPAGNLCTGVGGKKKKKMM
;
A
#
# COMPACT_ATOMS: atom_id res chain seq x y z
N MET A 1 -82.67 -4.01 -13.01
CA MET A 1 -82.77 -5.01 -11.92
C MET A 1 -83.26 -6.32 -12.52
N PRO A 2 -82.79 -7.51 -12.09
CA PRO A 2 -81.81 -7.80 -11.04
C PRO A 2 -80.73 -8.86 -11.40
N VAL A 3 -79.79 -8.99 -10.45
CA VAL A 3 -78.85 -10.09 -10.11
C VAL A 3 -77.72 -10.48 -11.06
N ALA A 4 -76.49 -10.11 -10.64
CA ALA A 4 -75.22 -10.67 -11.10
C ALA A 4 -74.71 -11.71 -10.07
N SER A 5 -74.12 -12.81 -10.55
CA SER A 5 -73.17 -13.62 -9.78
C SER A 5 -72.32 -14.53 -10.69
N THR A 6 -71.00 -14.35 -10.53
CA THR A 6 -69.90 -15.34 -10.53
C THR A 6 -69.40 -16.03 -11.81
N ARG A 7 -68.05 -15.97 -11.90
CA ARG A 7 -67.07 -16.99 -12.35
C ARG A 7 -66.59 -16.88 -13.81
N THR A 8 -65.44 -16.24 -14.06
CA THR A 8 -64.06 -16.79 -14.14
C THR A 8 -63.84 -17.76 -15.31
N GLU A 9 -63.28 -17.24 -16.40
CA GLU A 9 -62.68 -17.99 -17.52
C GLU A 9 -61.16 -17.69 -17.60
N PRO A 10 -60.31 -18.66 -18.01
CA PRO A 10 -58.93 -18.41 -18.40
C PRO A 10 -58.69 -18.60 -19.91
N GLY A 11 -57.75 -17.82 -20.46
CA GLY A 11 -57.14 -17.98 -21.80
C GLY A 11 -57.21 -16.70 -22.65
N PRO A 12 -56.30 -16.46 -23.62
CA PRO A 12 -55.50 -17.44 -24.36
C PRO A 12 -54.00 -17.11 -24.54
N GLN A 13 -53.23 -18.15 -24.90
CA GLN A 13 -51.94 -18.05 -25.58
C GLN A 13 -52.16 -17.65 -27.05
N VAL A 14 -51.35 -16.72 -27.59
CA VAL A 14 -51.18 -16.52 -29.05
C VAL A 14 -49.75 -16.02 -29.37
N LEU A 15 -48.94 -16.94 -29.89
CA LEU A 15 -48.03 -16.85 -31.05
C LEU A 15 -46.79 -15.94 -31.08
N ASP A 16 -45.63 -16.62 -31.10
CA ASP A 16 -44.53 -16.54 -32.08
C ASP A 16 -44.54 -15.41 -33.12
N ALA A 17 -43.42 -14.67 -33.18
CA ALA A 17 -42.82 -14.21 -34.44
C ALA A 17 -41.39 -13.69 -34.20
N MET A 18 -40.39 -14.47 -34.66
CA MET A 18 -39.32 -14.08 -35.59
C MET A 18 -37.98 -14.74 -35.25
N SER A 19 -37.67 -15.73 -36.05
CA SER A 19 -36.39 -16.42 -36.11
C SER A 19 -35.32 -15.62 -36.87
N ASP A 20 -34.09 -15.87 -36.45
CA ASP A 20 -32.84 -15.86 -37.20
C ASP A 20 -32.21 -14.53 -37.64
N SER A 21 -31.16 -14.17 -36.91
CA SER A 21 -29.92 -13.63 -37.49
C SER A 21 -28.72 -14.15 -36.69
N THR A 22 -28.14 -15.23 -37.22
CA THR A 22 -26.70 -15.60 -37.24
C THR A 22 -25.78 -15.21 -36.07
N THR A 23 -25.19 -16.27 -35.51
CA THR A 23 -23.82 -16.37 -34.98
C THR A 23 -23.44 -15.48 -33.78
N SER A 24 -23.59 -16.02 -32.57
CA SER A 24 -22.56 -15.87 -31.54
C SER A 24 -22.70 -17.01 -30.52
N SER A 25 -21.89 -18.05 -30.63
CA SER A 25 -21.70 -19.00 -29.54
C SER A 25 -20.86 -18.32 -28.47
N THR A 26 -21.50 -17.60 -27.56
CA THR A 26 -20.87 -17.17 -26.32
C THR A 26 -21.43 -18.08 -25.24
N ILE A 27 -20.79 -19.23 -25.06
CA ILE A 27 -20.94 -20.02 -23.83
C ILE A 27 -20.33 -19.13 -22.75
N ALA A 28 -21.17 -18.38 -22.04
CA ALA A 28 -20.73 -17.76 -20.79
C ALA A 28 -20.21 -18.89 -19.90
N ASN A 29 -19.00 -18.76 -19.37
CA ASN A 29 -18.44 -19.81 -18.53
C ASN A 29 -19.33 -19.95 -17.29
N ASP A 30 -19.53 -21.17 -16.79
CA ASP A 30 -20.32 -21.41 -15.57
C ASP A 30 -19.83 -20.56 -14.38
N LEU A 31 -18.55 -20.18 -14.38
CA LEU A 31 -17.94 -19.26 -13.41
C LEU A 31 -18.56 -17.84 -13.46
N ASP A 32 -18.86 -17.34 -14.66
CA ASP A 32 -19.45 -16.02 -14.89
C ASP A 32 -20.91 -15.99 -14.43
N LEU A 33 -21.63 -17.09 -14.66
CA LEU A 33 -23.01 -17.28 -14.20
C LEU A 33 -23.09 -17.37 -12.67
N ILE A 34 -22.14 -18.06 -12.03
CA ILE A 34 -22.04 -18.13 -10.57
C ILE A 34 -21.68 -16.76 -9.97
N TYR A 35 -20.77 -16.02 -10.62
CA TYR A 35 -20.40 -14.66 -10.22
C TYR A 35 -21.59 -13.68 -10.31
N LEU A 36 -22.31 -13.68 -11.44
CA LEU A 36 -23.50 -12.87 -11.65
C LEU A 36 -24.61 -13.21 -10.66
N LYS A 37 -24.81 -14.51 -10.37
CA LYS A 37 -25.77 -14.97 -9.36
C LYS A 37 -25.37 -14.49 -7.95
N GLY A 38 -24.08 -14.46 -7.63
CA GLY A 38 -23.56 -13.92 -6.37
C GLY A 38 -23.84 -12.42 -6.21
N ILE A 39 -23.67 -11.63 -7.27
CA ILE A 39 -23.98 -10.19 -7.29
C ILE A 39 -25.49 -9.93 -7.16
N MET A 40 -26.31 -10.77 -7.81
CA MET A 40 -27.77 -10.61 -7.81
C MET A 40 -28.44 -11.09 -6.51
N GLU A 41 -27.83 -12.02 -5.78
CA GLU A 41 -28.35 -12.56 -4.52
C GLU A 41 -27.80 -11.85 -3.27
N SER A 42 -26.77 -11.01 -3.39
CA SER A 42 -26.35 -10.11 -2.31
C SER A 42 -27.40 -9.00 -2.11
N PRO A 43 -27.91 -8.77 -0.88
CA PRO A 43 -28.76 -7.63 -0.61
C PRO A 43 -28.03 -6.34 -0.99
N PRO A 44 -28.73 -5.28 -1.45
CA PRO A 44 -28.09 -4.00 -1.65
C PRO A 44 -27.64 -3.50 -0.28
N GLU A 45 -26.35 -3.61 0.02
CA GLU A 45 -25.76 -2.88 1.12
C GLU A 45 -25.88 -1.40 0.77
N GLN A 46 -26.92 -0.79 1.35
CA GLN A 46 -26.98 0.66 1.51
C GLN A 46 -25.65 1.09 2.12
N GLY A 47 -24.99 2.05 1.49
CA GLY A 47 -23.74 2.62 1.97
C GLY A 47 -23.90 3.21 3.36
N GLU A 48 -23.78 2.37 4.38
CA GLU A 48 -23.42 2.78 5.72
C GLU A 48 -21.90 2.87 5.71
N SER A 49 -21.39 4.09 5.54
CA SER A 49 -20.09 4.44 6.07
C SER A 49 -20.13 4.08 7.56
N LEU A 50 -19.64 2.89 7.89
CA LEU A 50 -19.29 2.51 9.24
C LEU A 50 -18.18 3.48 9.64
N LYS A 51 -18.57 4.62 10.25
CA LYS A 51 -17.65 5.42 11.03
C LYS A 51 -17.10 4.48 12.08
N GLU A 52 -15.90 3.96 11.86
CA GLU A 52 -15.17 3.23 12.87
C GLU A 52 -15.19 4.07 14.15
N PRO A 53 -15.54 3.48 15.31
CA PRO A 53 -15.52 4.21 16.55
C PRO A 53 -14.11 4.74 16.75
N ARG A 54 -13.95 6.06 16.86
CA ARG A 54 -12.65 6.68 17.14
C ARG A 54 -12.11 6.07 18.44
N LEU A 55 -11.13 5.18 18.31
CA LEU A 55 -10.48 4.54 19.44
C LEU A 55 -9.58 5.58 20.11
N SER A 56 -9.93 5.96 21.34
CA SER A 56 -9.08 6.79 22.18
C SER A 56 -8.22 5.90 23.09
N PRO A 57 -6.93 6.20 23.28
CA PRO A 57 -6.13 5.49 24.26
C PRO A 57 -6.73 5.65 25.65
N VAL A 58 -6.69 4.58 26.45
CA VAL A 58 -7.17 4.61 27.85
C VAL A 58 -6.23 5.40 28.75
N ARG A 59 -4.95 5.44 28.40
CA ARG A 59 -3.85 6.12 29.12
C ARG A 59 -2.70 6.37 28.14
N GLU A 60 -1.80 7.29 28.46
CA GLU A 60 -0.68 7.68 27.58
C GLU A 60 0.71 7.46 28.21
N ASN A 61 0.75 6.97 29.46
CA ASN A 61 1.98 6.83 30.26
C ASN A 61 2.08 5.44 30.92
N ASN A 62 1.92 4.39 30.12
CA ASN A 62 2.11 3.02 30.58
C ASN A 62 3.57 2.68 30.88
N VAL A 63 4.55 3.35 30.26
CA VAL A 63 5.98 3.20 30.57
C VAL A 63 6.29 3.72 31.97
N GLU A 64 5.72 4.86 32.37
CA GLU A 64 5.87 5.39 33.74
C GLU A 64 5.22 4.45 34.77
N LEU A 65 4.03 3.94 34.46
CA LEU A 65 3.34 2.97 35.30
C LEU A 65 4.15 1.67 35.47
N LEU A 66 4.78 1.18 34.39
CA LEU A 66 5.66 0.02 34.45
C LEU A 66 6.83 0.26 35.41
N GLN A 67 7.45 1.44 35.35
CA GLN A 67 8.55 1.79 36.25
C GLN A 67 8.10 1.88 37.72
N GLU A 68 6.88 2.35 37.98
CA GLU A 68 6.28 2.34 39.32
C GLU A 68 6.06 0.91 39.82
N ILE A 69 5.44 0.05 39.00
CA ILE A 69 5.20 -1.36 39.32
C ILE A 69 6.51 -2.10 39.60
N LEU A 70 7.55 -1.88 38.79
CA LEU A 70 8.85 -2.52 38.98
C LEU A 70 9.52 -2.06 40.29
N ARG A 71 9.37 -0.77 40.67
CA ARG A 71 9.87 -0.23 41.93
C ARG A 71 9.16 -0.83 43.13
N ASP A 72 7.85 -1.06 43.02
CA ASP A 72 7.05 -1.68 44.07
C ASP A 72 7.29 -3.20 44.18
N LEU A 73 7.63 -3.85 43.07
CA LEU A 73 7.95 -5.28 43.02
C LEU A 73 9.37 -5.60 43.49
N ASP A 74 10.32 -4.68 43.34
CA ASP A 74 11.75 -4.85 43.67
C ASP A 74 11.99 -5.51 45.05
N PRO A 75 11.34 -5.07 46.16
CA PRO A 75 11.56 -5.65 47.49
C PRO A 75 11.11 -7.13 47.61
N PHE A 76 10.23 -7.58 46.72
CA PHE A 76 9.62 -8.90 46.75
C PHE A 76 10.26 -9.90 45.79
N THR A 77 11.06 -9.43 44.83
CA THR A 77 11.72 -10.27 43.82
C THR A 77 12.60 -11.37 44.43
N HIS A 78 13.26 -11.09 45.56
CA HIS A 78 14.09 -12.07 46.27
C HIS A 78 13.30 -13.01 47.20
N ARG A 79 12.02 -12.73 47.43
CA ARG A 79 11.18 -13.45 48.41
C ARG A 79 10.06 -14.26 47.77
N SER A 80 9.75 -14.01 46.50
CA SER A 80 8.66 -14.66 45.77
C SER A 80 9.10 -14.93 44.33
N ASP A 81 9.10 -16.21 43.96
CA ASP A 81 9.39 -16.63 42.59
C ASP A 81 8.39 -16.03 41.60
N THR A 82 7.14 -15.82 42.01
CA THR A 82 6.11 -15.15 41.20
C THR A 82 6.44 -13.68 40.96
N ALA A 83 6.98 -12.97 41.97
CA ALA A 83 7.40 -11.58 41.81
C ALA A 83 8.64 -11.46 40.93
N ALA A 84 9.58 -12.40 41.04
CA ALA A 84 10.75 -12.49 40.16
C ALA A 84 10.34 -12.79 38.71
N GLU A 85 9.41 -13.71 38.49
CA GLU A 85 8.90 -14.05 37.16
C GLU A 85 8.16 -12.88 36.52
N LEU A 86 7.29 -12.19 37.28
CA LEU A 86 6.59 -11.00 36.81
C LEU A 86 7.58 -9.90 36.43
N THR A 87 8.57 -9.63 37.28
CA THR A 87 9.64 -8.65 37.00
C THR A 87 10.39 -9.01 35.72
N ARG A 88 10.70 -10.30 35.51
CA ARG A 88 11.37 -10.78 34.30
C ARG A 88 10.52 -10.55 33.05
N ILE A 89 9.21 -10.80 33.10
CA ILE A 89 8.29 -10.58 31.96
C ILE A 89 8.18 -9.09 31.64
N LEU A 90 7.98 -8.27 32.66
CA LEU A 90 7.82 -6.81 32.55
C LEU A 90 9.10 -6.11 32.04
N THR A 91 10.26 -6.73 32.22
CA THR A 91 11.57 -6.22 31.75
C THR A 91 12.01 -6.81 30.40
N GLN A 92 11.18 -7.64 29.75
CA GLN A 92 11.51 -8.14 28.42
C GLN A 92 11.51 -6.99 27.40
N PRO A 93 12.49 -6.96 26.48
CA PRO A 93 12.63 -5.87 25.51
C PRO A 93 11.37 -5.73 24.64
N HIS A 94 10.75 -6.84 24.21
CA HIS A 94 9.51 -6.77 23.41
C HIS A 94 8.33 -6.20 24.18
N PHE A 95 8.23 -6.46 25.49
CA PHE A 95 7.16 -5.94 26.33
C PHE A 95 7.36 -4.44 26.59
N GLN A 96 8.60 -4.03 26.86
CA GLN A 96 8.95 -2.62 26.99
C GLN A 96 8.71 -1.84 25.69
N SER A 97 9.18 -2.36 24.55
CA SER A 97 8.95 -1.74 23.24
C SER A 97 7.47 -1.66 22.88
N LEU A 98 6.65 -2.65 23.28
CA LEU A 98 5.19 -2.60 23.11
C LEU A 98 4.58 -1.43 23.87
N LEU A 99 4.99 -1.22 25.13
CA LEU A 99 4.48 -0.11 25.96
C LEU A 99 4.99 1.25 25.48
N GLU A 100 6.26 1.34 25.07
CA GLU A 100 6.82 2.54 24.45
C GLU A 100 6.10 2.91 23.14
N THR A 101 5.83 1.91 22.29
CA THR A 101 5.09 2.12 21.05
C THR A 101 3.65 2.55 21.34
N HIS A 102 3.00 1.92 22.31
CA HIS A 102 1.67 2.33 22.76
C HIS A 102 1.66 3.79 23.21
N ASP A 103 2.53 4.19 24.13
CA ASP A 103 2.57 5.55 24.66
C ASP A 103 2.92 6.56 23.57
N SER A 104 3.79 6.22 22.63
CA SER A 104 4.11 7.04 21.44
C SER A 104 2.91 7.26 20.52
N VAL A 105 2.10 6.22 20.28
CA VAL A 105 0.87 6.30 19.47
C VAL A 105 -0.23 7.05 20.23
N ALA A 106 -0.36 6.79 21.53
CA ALA A 106 -1.37 7.40 22.39
C ALA A 106 -1.13 8.92 22.57
N SER A 107 0.13 9.34 22.70
CA SER A 107 0.53 10.76 22.83
C SER A 107 0.55 11.53 21.50
N GLN A 108 0.12 10.91 20.38
CA GLN A 108 0.11 11.52 19.04
C GLN A 108 1.49 12.04 18.59
N VAL A 109 2.58 11.50 19.14
CA VAL A 109 3.96 11.79 18.68
C VAL A 109 4.25 11.14 17.33
N CYS A 110 3.45 10.13 16.96
CA CYS A 110 3.29 9.77 15.57
C CYS A 110 2.28 10.73 14.94
N ASP A 111 2.76 11.68 14.12
CA ASP A 111 2.07 11.99 12.87
C ASP A 111 1.65 10.64 12.29
N SER A 112 0.34 10.41 12.18
CA SER A 112 -0.35 9.21 11.66
C SER A 112 0.54 7.97 11.41
N PRO A 113 0.25 6.80 12.01
CA PRO A 113 0.99 5.57 11.68
C PRO A 113 1.07 5.42 10.16
N PRO A 114 2.20 4.93 9.59
CA PRO A 114 2.29 4.74 8.16
C PRO A 114 1.05 3.95 7.73
N LEU A 115 0.22 4.58 6.89
CA LEU A 115 -0.98 3.97 6.37
C LEU A 115 -0.58 2.60 5.83
N SER A 116 -1.40 1.59 6.14
CA SER A 116 -1.25 0.30 5.47
C SER A 116 -1.27 0.56 3.97
N PRO A 117 -0.49 -0.16 3.14
CA PRO A 117 -0.36 0.10 1.70
C PRO A 117 -1.69 0.10 0.91
N CYS A 118 -2.80 -0.24 1.57
CA CYS A 118 -4.14 -0.36 1.03
C CYS A 118 -4.92 0.97 0.95
N ASP A 119 -4.54 2.03 1.70
CA ASP A 119 -5.41 3.22 1.91
C ASP A 119 -5.03 4.43 1.06
N PHE A 120 -4.21 4.25 0.02
CA PHE A 120 -3.64 5.37 -0.75
C PHE A 120 -4.60 6.16 -1.64
N ASN A 121 -5.91 5.86 -1.66
CA ASN A 121 -6.77 6.43 -2.69
C ASN A 121 -7.61 7.66 -2.30
N ASP A 122 -7.66 8.11 -1.05
CA ASP A 122 -8.45 9.31 -0.71
C ASP A 122 -7.90 10.06 0.51
N GLN A 123 -6.94 10.97 0.32
CA GLN A 123 -6.90 12.21 1.10
C GLN A 123 -6.00 13.29 0.48
N GLU A 124 -6.62 14.42 0.21
CA GLU A 124 -6.01 15.66 -0.25
C GLU A 124 -5.01 16.19 0.79
N ALA A 125 -3.94 16.82 0.28
CA ALA A 125 -2.82 17.35 1.05
C ALA A 125 -3.26 18.49 1.98
N GLU A 126 -3.01 18.35 3.29
CA GLU A 126 -2.94 19.49 4.20
C GLU A 126 -1.49 19.72 4.63
N ASP A 127 -1.01 20.92 4.33
CA ASP A 127 0.30 21.45 4.70
C ASP A 127 0.52 21.41 6.21
N SER A 128 1.63 20.84 6.65
CA SER A 128 2.16 21.05 7.99
C SER A 128 3.66 21.32 7.91
N GLN A 129 3.98 22.61 7.98
CA GLN A 129 5.33 23.15 8.10
C GLN A 129 5.95 22.67 9.43
N MET A 130 6.96 21.80 9.37
CA MET A 130 7.86 21.54 10.49
C MET A 130 9.28 21.97 10.13
N ASN A 131 9.84 22.78 11.02
CA ASN A 131 11.17 23.37 10.98
C ASN A 131 12.27 22.36 10.59
N SER A 132 12.79 22.47 9.37
CA SER A 132 14.16 22.04 9.08
C SER A 132 15.07 23.26 9.03
N LEU A 133 16.36 23.07 9.33
CA LEU A 133 17.43 24.07 9.23
C LEU A 133 17.67 24.48 7.76
N HIS A 134 16.64 25.00 7.10
CA HIS A 134 16.70 25.46 5.73
C HIS A 134 17.61 26.69 5.66
N PRO A 135 18.54 26.76 4.68
CA PRO A 135 19.02 28.07 4.24
C PRO A 135 17.81 28.94 3.88
N PRO A 136 17.90 30.28 4.03
CA PRO A 136 16.74 31.16 3.90
C PRO A 136 16.03 30.91 2.55
N PRO A 137 14.69 31.12 2.50
CA PRO A 137 13.85 30.82 1.34
C PRO A 137 14.31 31.48 0.02
N ASP A 138 15.25 32.43 0.10
CA ASP A 138 15.80 33.17 -1.03
C ASP A 138 17.27 32.79 -1.38
N ALA A 139 17.81 31.70 -0.83
CA ALA A 139 19.17 31.27 -1.14
C ALA A 139 19.27 30.74 -2.58
N ILE A 140 19.81 31.57 -3.48
CA ILE A 140 20.03 31.21 -4.89
C ILE A 140 21.14 30.17 -5.01
N ARG A 141 20.86 29.07 -5.71
CA ARG A 141 21.84 28.05 -6.11
C ARG A 141 22.22 28.26 -7.58
N MET A 142 23.52 28.26 -7.87
CA MET A 142 24.00 28.28 -9.26
C MET A 142 24.34 26.87 -9.72
N VAL A 143 23.80 26.45 -10.86
CA VAL A 143 24.07 25.15 -11.46
C VAL A 143 24.57 25.30 -12.88
N GLY A 144 25.63 24.58 -13.24
CA GLY A 144 26.13 24.53 -14.61
C GLY A 144 25.62 23.26 -15.29
N ILE A 145 24.65 23.38 -16.18
CA ILE A 145 24.13 22.24 -16.95
C ILE A 145 24.84 22.15 -18.30
N ARG A 146 25.15 20.93 -18.74
CA ARG A 146 25.69 20.70 -20.08
C ARG A 146 24.56 20.51 -21.08
N ILE A 147 24.61 21.23 -22.20
CA ILE A 147 23.69 21.15 -23.31
C ILE A 147 24.38 20.51 -24.51
N VAL A 148 23.72 19.51 -25.09
CA VAL A 148 24.09 18.90 -26.37
C VAL A 148 23.11 19.40 -27.43
N ALA A 149 23.63 19.96 -28.52
CA ALA A 149 22.81 20.52 -29.59
C ALA A 149 21.96 19.43 -30.25
N GLY A 150 20.66 19.69 -30.40
CA GLY A 150 19.71 18.77 -31.03
C GLY A 150 19.06 17.75 -30.09
N GLU A 151 19.46 17.71 -28.81
CA GLU A 151 18.89 16.82 -27.81
C GLU A 151 18.04 17.62 -26.81
N HIS A 152 16.90 17.07 -26.41
CA HIS A 152 16.04 17.74 -25.44
C HIS A 152 16.61 17.58 -24.02
N LEU A 153 16.48 18.61 -23.19
CA LEU A 153 16.89 18.55 -21.78
C LEU A 153 16.14 17.49 -20.97
N GLY A 154 14.93 17.11 -21.42
CA GLY A 154 14.07 16.18 -20.71
C GLY A 154 13.41 16.80 -19.48
N ILE A 155 13.06 18.08 -19.55
CA ILE A 155 12.38 18.81 -18.47
C ILE A 155 11.13 19.50 -19.00
N THR A 156 10.11 19.60 -18.15
CA THR A 156 8.92 20.43 -18.43
C THR A 156 8.80 21.51 -17.37
N PHE A 157 8.26 22.65 -17.79
CA PHE A 157 8.06 23.80 -16.92
C PHE A 157 6.58 24.12 -16.75
N LYS A 158 6.23 24.66 -15.59
CA LYS A 158 4.95 25.31 -15.31
C LYS A 158 5.23 26.72 -14.79
N VAL A 159 4.23 27.60 -14.91
CA VAL A 159 4.30 28.95 -14.35
C VAL A 159 3.46 28.97 -13.08
N GLU A 160 4.08 29.23 -11.94
CA GLU A 160 3.41 29.37 -10.63
C GLU A 160 3.85 30.67 -9.98
N GLY A 161 2.89 31.48 -9.52
CA GLY A 161 3.20 32.77 -8.88
C GLY A 161 3.95 33.79 -9.77
N GLY A 162 3.93 33.61 -11.10
CA GLY A 162 4.73 34.42 -12.03
C GLY A 162 6.18 33.95 -12.16
N GLU A 163 6.52 32.77 -11.66
CA GLU A 163 7.85 32.18 -11.71
C GLU A 163 7.87 30.92 -12.56
N LEU A 164 8.99 30.66 -13.24
CA LEU A 164 9.17 29.46 -14.04
C LEU A 164 9.67 28.30 -13.17
N VAL A 165 8.80 27.34 -12.91
CA VAL A 165 9.04 26.19 -12.02
C VAL A 165 9.22 24.91 -12.83
N ILE A 166 10.20 24.07 -12.48
CA ILE A 166 10.35 22.73 -13.05
C ILE A 166 9.17 21.87 -12.60
N ALA A 167 8.31 21.47 -13.55
CA ALA A 167 7.15 20.63 -13.28
C ALA A 167 7.48 19.13 -13.29
N ARG A 168 8.38 18.70 -14.20
CA ARG A 168 8.78 17.30 -14.34
C ARG A 168 10.18 17.19 -14.92
N ILE A 169 10.90 16.15 -14.51
CA ILE A 169 12.15 15.70 -15.13
C ILE A 169 11.88 14.29 -15.69
N LEU A 170 12.21 14.09 -16.97
CA LEU A 170 12.03 12.82 -17.67
C LEU A 170 13.20 11.89 -17.35
N HIS A 171 12.89 10.70 -16.84
CA HIS A 171 13.90 9.71 -16.48
C HIS A 171 14.74 9.29 -17.68
N GLY A 172 16.06 9.17 -17.49
CA GLY A 172 17.04 8.89 -18.54
C GLY A 172 17.34 10.08 -19.45
N GLY A 173 16.68 11.24 -19.28
CA GLY A 173 16.96 12.47 -20.02
C GLY A 173 18.24 13.18 -19.59
N MET A 174 18.67 14.17 -20.38
CA MET A 174 19.94 14.88 -20.16
C MET A 174 20.06 15.51 -18.76
N ILE A 175 18.98 16.10 -18.24
CA ILE A 175 18.98 16.70 -16.89
C ILE A 175 18.90 15.63 -15.80
N ASP A 176 18.15 14.56 -15.99
CA ASP A 176 18.06 13.43 -15.06
C ASP A 176 19.45 12.79 -14.82
N GLN A 177 20.19 12.57 -15.91
CA GLN A 177 21.55 12.03 -15.85
C GLN A 177 22.55 12.96 -15.13
N GLN A 178 22.33 14.28 -15.19
CA GLN A 178 23.19 15.25 -14.50
C GLN A 178 22.82 15.40 -13.02
N GLY A 179 21.55 15.20 -12.65
CA GLY A 179 21.10 15.20 -11.25
C GLY A 179 21.28 16.54 -10.52
N LEU A 180 21.44 17.64 -11.24
CA LEU A 180 21.70 18.98 -10.67
C LEU A 180 20.44 19.80 -10.43
N LEU A 181 19.34 19.45 -11.09
CA LEU A 181 18.04 20.12 -11.02
C LEU A 181 17.01 19.14 -10.47
N HIS A 182 16.02 19.67 -9.74
CA HIS A 182 14.95 18.90 -9.14
C HIS A 182 13.58 19.46 -9.53
N VAL A 183 12.55 18.62 -9.44
CA VAL A 183 11.17 19.06 -9.60
C VAL A 183 10.84 20.08 -8.50
N GLY A 184 10.23 21.19 -8.91
CA GLY A 184 9.94 22.34 -8.05
C GLY A 184 11.01 23.42 -8.06
N ASP A 185 12.23 23.18 -8.59
CA ASP A 185 13.24 24.22 -8.67
C ASP A 185 12.70 25.39 -9.55
N VAL A 186 12.90 26.61 -9.08
CA VAL A 186 12.50 27.83 -9.80
C VAL A 186 13.68 28.37 -10.58
N ILE A 187 13.53 28.56 -11.89
CA ILE A 187 14.58 29.15 -12.73
C ILE A 187 14.48 30.67 -12.70
N LYS A 188 15.52 31.34 -12.19
CA LYS A 188 15.59 32.82 -12.14
C LYS A 188 16.35 33.39 -13.32
N GLU A 189 17.53 32.86 -13.60
CA GLU A 189 18.39 33.33 -14.68
C GLU A 189 19.01 32.18 -15.46
N ALA A 190 19.27 32.40 -16.74
CA ALA A 190 20.10 31.56 -17.59
C ALA A 190 21.19 32.42 -18.24
N ASN A 191 22.46 32.08 -18.02
CA ASN A 191 23.63 32.83 -18.49
C ASN A 191 23.59 34.34 -18.14
N GLY A 192 22.97 34.69 -17.00
CA GLY A 192 22.80 36.08 -16.56
C GLY A 192 21.62 36.83 -17.20
N ARG A 193 20.79 36.16 -18.03
CA ARG A 193 19.51 36.69 -18.51
C ARG A 193 18.39 36.21 -17.58
N GLU A 194 17.58 37.14 -17.07
CA GLU A 194 16.38 36.80 -16.32
C GLU A 194 15.35 36.10 -17.21
N VAL A 195 14.79 35.00 -16.70
CA VAL A 195 13.82 34.17 -17.42
C VAL A 195 12.38 34.64 -17.16
N GLY A 196 12.09 35.09 -15.93
CA GLY A 196 10.75 35.51 -15.53
C GLY A 196 9.71 34.40 -15.65
N GLN A 197 8.54 34.72 -16.22
CA GLN A 197 7.42 33.79 -16.39
C GLN A 197 7.32 33.17 -17.79
N ASP A 198 8.15 33.61 -18.75
CA ASP A 198 8.04 33.14 -20.14
C ASP A 198 9.08 32.04 -20.43
N PRO A 199 8.66 30.77 -20.61
CA PRO A 199 9.59 29.67 -20.93
C PRO A 199 10.34 29.88 -22.23
N ARG A 200 9.85 30.75 -23.14
CA ARG A 200 10.51 31.07 -24.41
C ARG A 200 11.86 31.73 -24.20
N VAL A 201 12.01 32.56 -23.17
CA VAL A 201 13.28 33.24 -22.87
C VAL A 201 14.36 32.22 -22.52
N LEU A 202 14.01 31.23 -21.69
CA LEU A 202 14.90 30.13 -21.36
C LEU A 202 15.18 29.28 -22.60
N GLN A 203 14.16 28.95 -23.39
CA GLN A 203 14.33 28.13 -24.60
C GLN A 203 15.26 28.79 -25.63
N GLU A 204 15.12 30.10 -25.85
CA GLU A 204 16.01 30.88 -26.74
C GLU A 204 17.45 30.88 -26.23
N GLU A 205 17.66 31.07 -24.92
CA GLU A 205 19.01 31.08 -24.32
C GLU A 205 19.68 29.71 -24.39
N LEU A 206 18.90 28.64 -24.18
CA LEU A 206 19.36 27.26 -24.32
C LEU A 206 19.65 26.89 -25.79
N GLN A 207 18.91 27.44 -26.75
CA GLN A 207 19.16 27.24 -28.19
C GLN A 207 20.35 28.05 -28.70
N ALA A 208 20.57 29.27 -28.18
CA ALA A 208 21.68 30.13 -28.54
C ALA A 208 23.02 29.64 -27.97
N SER A 209 22.96 28.87 -26.89
CA SER A 209 24.14 28.32 -26.20
C SER A 209 24.49 26.92 -26.70
N SER A 210 25.77 26.64 -26.90
CA SER A 210 26.28 25.27 -27.04
C SER A 210 27.37 25.03 -26.00
N GLY A 211 27.26 23.93 -25.24
CA GLY A 211 28.16 23.65 -24.12
C GLY A 211 27.51 23.84 -22.76
N ILE A 212 28.17 24.54 -21.83
CA ILE A 212 27.68 24.69 -20.45
C ILE A 212 26.81 25.94 -20.35
N VAL A 213 25.59 25.80 -19.84
CA VAL A 213 24.72 26.90 -19.45
C VAL A 213 24.68 27.00 -17.94
N VAL A 214 24.89 28.20 -17.42
CA VAL A 214 24.81 28.47 -15.98
C VAL A 214 23.43 28.98 -15.66
N LEU A 215 22.71 28.26 -14.81
CA LEU A 215 21.41 28.66 -14.30
C LEU A 215 21.56 29.17 -12.87
N LYS A 216 20.86 30.26 -12.55
CA LYS A 216 20.56 30.63 -11.17
C LYS A 216 19.16 30.17 -10.84
N ILE A 217 19.03 29.39 -9.78
CA ILE A 217 17.76 28.81 -9.37
C ILE A 217 17.46 29.14 -7.92
N LEU A 218 16.17 29.28 -7.58
CA LEU A 218 15.75 29.06 -6.21
C LEU A 218 15.45 27.57 -6.08
N PRO A 219 16.21 26.84 -5.26
CA PRO A 219 15.96 25.42 -5.07
C PRO A 219 14.59 25.22 -4.41
N SER A 220 13.78 24.28 -4.92
CA SER A 220 12.69 23.76 -4.10
C SER A 220 13.34 22.90 -3.03
N TYR A 221 13.35 23.39 -1.80
CA TYR A 221 13.61 22.52 -0.66
C TYR A 221 12.38 21.63 -0.39
N HIS A 222 11.82 21.02 -1.43
CA HIS A 222 11.18 19.75 -1.22
C HIS A 222 12.33 18.80 -0.95
N GLU A 223 12.41 18.32 0.28
CA GLU A 223 13.04 17.03 0.52
C GLU A 223 12.38 16.07 -0.47
N THR A 224 13.05 15.82 -1.59
CA THR A 224 12.81 14.62 -2.35
C THR A 224 13.28 13.53 -1.40
N PHE A 225 12.38 13.11 -0.50
CA PHE A 225 12.57 11.86 0.19
C PHE A 225 12.92 10.89 -0.93
N PRO A 226 14.12 10.29 -0.92
CA PRO A 226 14.39 9.22 -1.88
C PRO A 226 13.19 8.28 -1.79
N PRO A 227 12.58 7.91 -2.93
CA PRO A 227 11.32 7.18 -2.94
C PRO A 227 11.43 6.08 -1.91
N ARG A 228 10.55 6.10 -0.89
CA ARG A 228 10.70 5.28 0.33
C ARG A 228 11.04 3.87 -0.13
N GLN A 229 12.29 3.46 0.10
CA GLN A 229 12.75 2.17 -0.41
C GLN A 229 12.15 1.11 0.49
N VAL A 230 11.22 0.35 -0.08
CA VAL A 230 10.54 -0.72 0.64
C VAL A 230 11.27 -2.02 0.36
N PHE A 231 11.66 -2.71 1.43
CA PHE A 231 12.33 -4.01 1.35
C PHE A 231 11.50 -5.06 2.06
N PHE A 232 11.30 -6.19 1.40
CA PHE A 232 10.50 -7.30 1.90
C PHE A 232 11.42 -8.48 2.17
N LYS A 233 11.24 -9.13 3.31
CA LYS A 233 11.85 -10.44 3.58
C LYS A 233 10.86 -11.53 3.20
N CYS A 234 11.27 -12.42 2.30
CA CYS A 234 10.43 -13.51 1.84
C CYS A 234 10.28 -14.56 2.95
N HIS A 235 9.05 -14.99 3.21
CA HIS A 235 8.70 -15.98 4.23
C HIS A 235 8.20 -17.31 3.66
N TYR A 236 8.25 -17.45 2.33
CA TYR A 236 7.90 -18.64 1.59
C TYR A 236 8.69 -18.64 0.26
N ASP A 237 8.69 -19.78 -0.42
CA ASP A 237 9.37 -19.94 -1.71
C ASP A 237 8.37 -19.68 -2.85
N TYR A 238 8.80 -18.92 -3.86
CA TYR A 238 7.99 -18.62 -5.03
C TYR A 238 8.73 -18.95 -6.30
N ASP A 239 8.13 -19.82 -7.12
CA ASP A 239 8.61 -20.17 -8.45
C ASP A 239 7.59 -19.75 -9.52
N PRO A 240 7.88 -18.72 -10.33
CA PRO A 240 7.02 -18.28 -11.42
C PRO A 240 6.68 -19.37 -12.43
N ALA A 241 7.52 -20.40 -12.58
CA ALA A 241 7.26 -21.50 -13.49
C ALA A 241 6.00 -22.30 -13.06
N ASN A 242 5.74 -22.35 -11.76
CA ASN A 242 4.62 -23.07 -11.16
C ASN A 242 3.36 -22.20 -10.99
N ASP A 243 3.46 -20.90 -11.26
CA ASP A 243 2.34 -19.97 -11.12
C ASP A 243 1.53 -19.91 -12.42
N ASN A 244 0.25 -20.24 -12.35
CA ASN A 244 -0.66 -20.19 -13.50
C ASN A 244 -1.42 -18.86 -13.62
N LEU A 245 -1.33 -17.99 -12.61
CA LEU A 245 -1.98 -16.68 -12.60
C LEU A 245 -1.04 -15.57 -13.07
N ILE A 246 0.27 -15.84 -13.15
CA ILE A 246 1.25 -14.85 -13.62
C ILE A 246 0.99 -14.52 -15.10
N PRO A 247 0.95 -13.23 -15.49
CA PRO A 247 0.71 -12.85 -16.88
C PRO A 247 1.78 -13.37 -17.85
N CYS A 248 3.03 -13.38 -17.41
CA CYS A 248 4.17 -13.89 -18.19
C CYS A 248 5.17 -14.56 -17.24
N LYS A 249 5.37 -15.88 -17.37
CA LYS A 249 6.25 -16.66 -16.49
C LYS A 249 7.71 -16.18 -16.55
N GLU A 250 8.17 -15.76 -17.72
CA GLU A 250 9.54 -15.26 -17.94
C GLU A 250 9.78 -13.92 -17.25
N ALA A 251 8.74 -13.13 -17.04
CA ALA A 251 8.82 -11.86 -16.32
C ALA A 251 8.78 -12.05 -14.79
N GLY A 252 8.55 -13.27 -14.30
CA GLY A 252 8.46 -13.55 -12.87
C GLY A 252 9.82 -13.55 -12.19
N LEU A 253 9.87 -12.98 -10.98
CA LEU A 253 11.05 -13.02 -10.13
C LEU A 253 10.92 -14.21 -9.16
N ARG A 254 11.76 -15.23 -9.34
CA ARG A 254 11.87 -16.33 -8.38
C ARG A 254 12.56 -15.84 -7.09
N PHE A 255 12.07 -16.30 -5.94
CA PHE A 255 12.68 -16.07 -4.64
C PHE A 255 12.47 -17.26 -3.70
N GLU A 256 13.31 -17.34 -2.68
CA GLU A 256 13.30 -18.36 -1.63
C GLU A 256 13.10 -17.72 -0.24
N THR A 257 12.69 -18.54 0.72
CA THR A 257 12.46 -18.12 2.09
C THR A 257 13.75 -17.55 2.69
N GLY A 258 13.70 -16.30 3.16
CA GLY A 258 14.83 -15.59 3.72
C GLY A 258 15.41 -14.52 2.81
N ASP A 259 15.11 -14.56 1.50
CA ASP A 259 15.55 -13.55 0.54
C ASP A 259 15.03 -12.16 0.92
N ILE A 260 15.80 -11.14 0.58
CA ILE A 260 15.38 -9.74 0.73
C ILE A 260 15.21 -9.13 -0.65
N LEU A 261 14.00 -8.68 -0.93
CA LEU A 261 13.62 -8.05 -2.19
C LEU A 261 13.40 -6.57 -2.00
N GLN A 262 13.96 -5.75 -2.89
CA GLN A 262 13.60 -4.35 -3.01
C GLN A 262 12.34 -4.24 -3.88
N ILE A 263 11.30 -3.62 -3.33
CA ILE A 263 10.07 -3.34 -4.07
C ILE A 263 10.27 -2.08 -4.90
N VAL A 264 9.98 -2.17 -6.20
CA VAL A 264 10.16 -1.10 -7.20
C VAL A 264 8.84 -0.45 -7.56
N ASN A 265 7.77 -1.24 -7.71
CA ASN A 265 6.44 -0.73 -8.06
C ASN A 265 5.36 -1.63 -7.43
N GLN A 266 4.29 -1.01 -6.87
CA GLN A 266 3.15 -1.67 -6.22
C GLN A 266 1.79 -1.28 -6.83
N ASP A 267 1.79 -0.62 -8.00
CA ASP A 267 0.59 -0.04 -8.62
C ASP A 267 -0.43 -1.12 -9.01
N ASP A 268 0.04 -2.32 -9.38
CA ASP A 268 -0.84 -3.45 -9.63
C ASP A 268 -1.16 -4.18 -8.32
N VAL A 269 -2.46 -4.30 -8.06
CA VAL A 269 -3.01 -4.91 -6.83
C VAL A 269 -2.60 -6.37 -6.66
N ASN A 270 -2.31 -7.10 -7.74
CA ASN A 270 -2.00 -8.53 -7.73
C ASN A 270 -0.51 -8.83 -8.00
N TRP A 271 0.20 -7.99 -8.76
CA TRP A 271 1.55 -8.27 -9.25
C TRP A 271 2.51 -7.10 -9.04
N TRP A 272 3.38 -7.20 -8.04
CA TRP A 272 4.37 -6.17 -7.76
C TRP A 272 5.66 -6.38 -8.55
N GLN A 273 6.35 -5.29 -8.87
CA GLN A 273 7.70 -5.35 -9.43
C GLN A 273 8.72 -5.25 -8.31
N ALA A 274 9.63 -6.22 -8.27
CA ALA A 274 10.70 -6.28 -7.29
C ALA A 274 12.03 -6.69 -7.94
N ARG A 275 13.11 -6.57 -7.18
CA ARG A 275 14.43 -7.12 -7.52
C ARG A 275 15.16 -7.58 -6.26
N HIS A 276 16.12 -8.49 -6.41
CA HIS A 276 17.01 -8.87 -5.31
C HIS A 276 17.90 -7.71 -4.87
N VAL A 277 18.13 -7.59 -3.57
CA VAL A 277 19.03 -6.54 -3.01
C VAL A 277 20.47 -6.73 -3.48
N GLU A 278 20.90 -7.97 -3.72
CA GLU A 278 22.22 -8.31 -4.25
C GLU A 278 22.44 -7.84 -5.70
N GLY A 279 21.40 -7.32 -6.34
CA GLY A 279 21.39 -6.85 -7.72
C GLY A 279 20.65 -7.80 -8.67
N GLY A 280 20.41 -7.34 -9.90
CA GLY A 280 19.70 -8.11 -10.93
C GLY A 280 18.63 -7.30 -11.64
N SER A 281 17.95 -7.96 -12.59
CA SER A 281 16.79 -7.41 -13.28
C SER A 281 15.56 -7.36 -12.38
N THR A 282 14.67 -6.42 -12.65
CA THR A 282 13.34 -6.40 -12.05
C THR A 282 12.49 -7.55 -12.59
N GLY A 283 11.59 -8.08 -11.74
CA GLY A 283 10.61 -9.07 -12.14
C GLY A 283 9.38 -9.03 -11.25
N LEU A 284 8.35 -9.77 -11.68
CA LEU A 284 7.04 -9.80 -11.04
C LEU A 284 7.02 -10.78 -9.87
N ILE A 285 6.51 -10.32 -8.73
CA ILE A 285 6.19 -11.14 -7.57
C ILE A 285 4.69 -11.01 -7.25
N PRO A 286 4.06 -12.04 -6.69
CA PRO A 286 2.69 -11.93 -6.20
C PRO A 286 2.63 -10.87 -5.09
N SER A 287 1.63 -10.00 -5.16
CA SER A 287 1.36 -9.03 -4.09
C SER A 287 0.91 -9.74 -2.81
N GLN A 288 1.00 -9.04 -1.69
CA GLN A 288 0.46 -9.54 -0.42
C GLN A 288 -1.04 -9.88 -0.54
N MET A 289 -1.81 -9.01 -1.20
CA MET A 289 -3.25 -9.20 -1.43
C MET A 289 -3.54 -10.46 -2.26
N LEU A 290 -2.77 -10.72 -3.33
CA LEU A 290 -2.93 -11.92 -4.15
C LEU A 290 -2.63 -13.18 -3.33
N GLU A 291 -1.58 -13.15 -2.51
CA GLU A 291 -1.20 -14.27 -1.67
C GLU A 291 -2.22 -14.54 -0.55
N GLU A 292 -2.81 -13.49 0.04
CA GLU A 292 -3.91 -13.62 1.00
C GLU A 292 -5.16 -14.24 0.36
N LYS A 293 -5.52 -13.81 -0.86
CA LYS A 293 -6.62 -14.43 -1.62
C LYS A 293 -6.35 -15.92 -1.86
N ARG A 294 -5.13 -16.29 -2.30
CA ARG A 294 -4.76 -17.71 -2.49
C ARG A 294 -4.98 -18.52 -1.22
N LYS A 295 -4.54 -18.00 -0.07
CA LYS A 295 -4.71 -18.66 1.23
C LYS A 295 -6.17 -18.74 1.68
N ALA A 296 -6.99 -17.74 1.36
CA ALA A 296 -8.40 -17.71 1.74
C ALA A 296 -9.26 -18.76 0.98
N PHE A 297 -8.89 -19.08 -0.26
CA PHE A 297 -9.62 -20.04 -1.10
C PHE A 297 -9.08 -21.47 -1.06
N VAL A 298 -7.97 -21.70 -0.35
CA VAL A 298 -7.53 -23.06 -0.01
C VAL A 298 -8.51 -23.61 1.02
N LYS A 299 -9.32 -24.62 0.64
CA LYS A 299 -10.03 -25.46 1.61
C LYS A 299 -8.98 -25.92 2.63
N ARG A 300 -9.23 -25.66 3.92
CA ARG A 300 -8.47 -26.32 4.99
C ARG A 300 -8.76 -27.82 4.91
N ASP A 301 -8.06 -28.54 4.05
CA ASP A 301 -7.99 -29.99 4.11
C ASP A 301 -7.00 -30.36 5.20
N VAL A 302 -7.43 -30.15 6.44
CA VAL A 302 -6.99 -30.95 7.57
C VAL A 302 -8.25 -31.28 8.34
N GLU A 303 -8.72 -32.51 8.14
CA GLU A 303 -9.46 -33.25 9.14
C GLU A 303 -8.67 -33.21 10.45
N LEU A 304 -8.88 -32.17 11.24
CA LEU A 304 -8.71 -32.28 12.68
C LEU A 304 -9.77 -33.28 13.11
N ALA A 305 -9.34 -34.52 13.35
CA ALA A 305 -10.13 -35.47 14.12
C ALA A 305 -10.73 -34.70 15.30
N PRO A 306 -12.05 -34.76 15.52
CA PRO A 306 -12.70 -33.90 16.49
C PRO A 306 -12.01 -34.12 17.83
N ALA A 307 -11.54 -33.02 18.42
CA ALA A 307 -11.02 -32.99 19.77
C ALA A 307 -11.98 -33.80 20.65
N GLY A 308 -11.51 -34.94 21.15
CA GLY A 308 -12.30 -35.81 22.00
C GLY A 308 -12.84 -34.98 23.16
N ASN A 309 -14.17 -34.89 23.21
CA ASN A 309 -14.91 -34.18 24.25
C ASN A 309 -14.37 -34.56 25.63
N LEU A 310 -13.68 -33.61 26.25
CA LEU A 310 -13.45 -33.59 27.67
C LEU A 310 -14.83 -33.43 28.35
N CYS A 311 -15.13 -34.32 29.29
CA CYS A 311 -16.21 -34.23 30.27
C CYS A 311 -17.65 -34.48 29.76
N THR A 312 -18.06 -35.76 29.70
CA THR A 312 -19.36 -36.19 30.25
C THR A 312 -19.21 -37.54 30.95
N GLY A 313 -19.40 -37.55 32.27
CA GLY A 313 -19.45 -38.78 33.04
C GLY A 313 -20.83 -39.43 32.93
N VAL A 314 -20.88 -40.69 32.49
CA VAL A 314 -21.97 -41.63 32.82
C VAL A 314 -21.36 -43.03 32.95
N GLY A 315 -21.56 -43.64 34.13
CA GLY A 315 -20.92 -44.89 34.54
C GLY A 315 -21.33 -46.13 33.74
N GLY A 316 -20.34 -46.90 33.30
CA GLY A 316 -20.52 -48.24 32.76
C GLY A 316 -20.59 -49.29 33.88
N LYS A 317 -21.79 -49.81 34.15
CA LYS A 317 -21.98 -51.05 34.94
C LYS A 317 -21.44 -52.24 34.15
N LYS A 318 -20.38 -52.87 34.67
CA LYS A 318 -19.75 -54.09 34.16
C LYS A 318 -20.69 -55.28 34.40
N LYS A 319 -21.26 -55.89 33.35
CA LYS A 319 -22.00 -57.17 33.46
C LYS A 319 -21.02 -58.33 33.22
N LYS A 320 -20.74 -59.05 34.30
CA LYS A 320 -19.92 -60.26 34.37
C LYS A 320 -20.61 -61.40 33.61
N LYS A 321 -19.88 -62.01 32.67
CA LYS A 321 -20.23 -63.27 32.00
C LYS A 321 -20.00 -64.40 33.00
N MET A 322 -21.01 -65.25 33.23
CA MET A 322 -20.83 -66.57 33.83
C MET A 322 -21.28 -67.62 32.84
N MET A 323 -20.59 -68.76 32.93
CA MET A 323 -20.54 -69.93 32.04
C MET A 323 -21.89 -70.39 31.48
#